data_AF-A0A087RQ49-F1
#
_entry.id   AF-A0A087RQ49-F1
#
_cell.length_a   1.000
_cell.length_b   1.000
_cell.length_c   1.000
_cell.angle_alpha   90.00
_cell.angle_beta   90.00
_cell.angle_gamma   90.00
#
_symmetry.space_group_name_H-M   'P 1'
#
loop_
_entity.id
_entity.type
_entity.pdbx_description
1 polymer ?
#
loop_
_entity_poly.entity_id
_entity_poly.type
_entity_poly.pdbx_seq_one_letter_code
_entity_poly.pdbx_strand_id
1 'polypeptide(L)'
;MILTNSKLFSDAKKVTPSGVNSPVRYFEPYPFFTKKADGAYIWDSDNRKLIDFCNGYGALLLGHRRKEIINAVSKQLTRGTLYCTPTEAETQLAKLIVGNFPSIEKVRLMNTGGEATMTAIRLARGFTKKKKIIKFEGCYHGAHDSVLVKAGSGSAHNGISVSDGG
;
A
#
# COMPACT_ATOMS: atom_id res chain seq x y z
N MET A 1 18.00 -16.10 -18.20
CA MET A 1 16.84 -17.01 -18.20
C MET A 1 15.60 -16.22 -17.82
N ILE A 2 14.52 -16.31 -18.61
CA ILE A 2 13.22 -15.78 -18.19
C ILE A 2 12.55 -16.89 -17.35
N LEU A 3 12.27 -16.63 -16.07
CA LEU A 3 11.63 -17.62 -15.20
C LEU A 3 10.11 -17.51 -15.33
N THR A 4 9.41 -18.63 -15.45
CA THR A 4 7.93 -18.71 -15.48
C THR A 4 7.31 -18.33 -14.12
N ASN A 5 6.03 -17.99 -14.10
CA ASN A 5 5.30 -17.69 -12.85
C ASN A 5 5.43 -18.83 -11.80
N SER A 6 5.21 -20.08 -12.19
CA SER A 6 5.29 -21.24 -11.31
C SER A 6 6.69 -21.41 -10.68
N LYS A 7 7.73 -21.27 -11.50
CA LYS A 7 9.12 -21.33 -11.01
C LYS A 7 9.45 -20.21 -10.04
N LEU A 8 9.03 -18.97 -10.33
CA LEU A 8 9.21 -17.83 -9.43
C LEU A 8 8.49 -18.05 -8.09
N PHE A 9 7.28 -18.58 -8.10
CA PHE A 9 6.55 -18.88 -6.87
C PHE A 9 7.22 -19.99 -6.05
N SER A 10 7.70 -21.05 -6.70
CA SER A 10 8.45 -22.13 -6.05
C SER A 10 9.71 -21.59 -5.36
N ASP A 11 10.44 -20.68 -6.00
CA ASP A 11 11.63 -20.07 -5.42
C ASP A 11 11.27 -19.06 -4.32
N ALA A 12 10.22 -18.26 -4.48
CA ALA A 12 9.75 -17.32 -3.47
C ALA A 12 9.32 -18.03 -2.17
N LYS A 13 8.65 -19.19 -2.26
CA LYS A 13 8.24 -19.99 -1.09
C LYS A 13 9.41 -20.45 -0.21
N LYS A 14 10.63 -20.49 -0.74
CA LYS A 14 11.83 -20.86 0.02
C LYS A 14 12.31 -19.74 0.95
N VAL A 15 11.93 -18.50 0.68
CA VAL A 15 12.50 -17.31 1.35
C VAL A 15 11.46 -16.33 1.89
N THR A 16 10.18 -16.51 1.53
CA THR A 16 9.08 -15.65 1.97
C THR A 16 7.92 -16.52 2.44
N PRO A 17 7.34 -16.26 3.63
CA PRO A 17 6.14 -16.97 4.09
C PRO A 17 5.03 -16.95 3.04
N SER A 18 4.49 -18.12 2.73
CA SER A 18 3.50 -18.32 1.64
C SER A 18 3.93 -17.82 0.25
N GLY A 19 5.22 -17.51 0.06
CA GLY A 19 5.78 -17.00 -1.20
C GLY A 19 5.37 -15.57 -1.56
N VAL A 20 4.78 -14.79 -0.64
CA VAL A 20 4.29 -13.42 -0.91
C VAL A 20 4.54 -12.46 0.25
N ASN A 21 4.89 -11.20 -0.05
CA ASN A 21 5.09 -10.14 0.96
C ASN A 21 3.78 -9.47 1.43
N SER A 22 2.65 -9.79 0.79
CA SER A 22 1.35 -9.28 1.18
C SER A 22 0.31 -10.39 0.98
N PRO A 23 -0.47 -10.76 2.01
CA PRO A 23 -1.38 -11.91 1.94
C PRO A 23 -2.38 -11.85 0.79
N VAL A 24 -2.87 -10.65 0.45
CA VAL A 24 -3.83 -10.45 -0.67
C VAL A 24 -3.25 -10.85 -2.04
N ARG A 25 -1.93 -11.00 -2.16
CA ARG A 25 -1.29 -11.43 -3.40
C ARG A 25 -1.26 -12.95 -3.55
N TYR A 26 -1.63 -13.71 -2.53
CA TYR A 26 -1.68 -15.16 -2.60
C TYR A 26 -2.97 -15.62 -3.28
N PHE A 27 -2.83 -16.55 -4.23
CA PHE A 27 -3.95 -17.35 -4.72
C PHE A 27 -3.46 -18.68 -5.31
N GLU A 28 -4.33 -19.68 -5.31
CA GLU A 28 -4.05 -21.00 -5.86
C GLU A 28 -4.25 -21.02 -7.40
N PRO A 29 -3.48 -21.84 -8.14
CA PRO A 29 -2.37 -22.68 -7.69
C PRO A 29 -1.06 -21.90 -7.41
N TYR A 30 -0.95 -20.69 -7.96
CA TYR A 30 0.14 -19.75 -7.72
C TYR A 30 -0.22 -18.37 -8.25
N PRO A 31 0.30 -17.29 -7.65
CA PRO A 31 0.13 -15.96 -8.20
C PRO A 31 0.94 -15.74 -9.47
N PHE A 32 0.48 -14.83 -10.33
CA PHE A 32 1.31 -14.34 -11.43
C PHE A 32 2.35 -13.34 -10.91
N PHE A 33 3.52 -13.34 -11.52
CA PHE A 33 4.62 -12.43 -11.21
C PHE A 33 4.69 -11.37 -12.30
N THR A 34 4.58 -10.10 -11.92
CA THR A 34 4.63 -8.98 -12.88
C THR A 34 6.06 -8.79 -13.37
N LYS A 35 6.24 -8.81 -14.69
CA LYS A 35 7.52 -8.55 -15.37
C LYS A 35 7.66 -7.09 -15.81
N LYS A 36 6.57 -6.49 -16.28
CA LYS A 36 6.50 -5.05 -16.61
C LYS A 36 5.05 -4.56 -16.58
N ALA A 37 4.86 -3.25 -16.53
CA ALA A 37 3.56 -2.61 -16.65
C ALA A 37 3.69 -1.26 -17.36
N ASP A 38 2.67 -0.84 -18.11
CA ASP A 38 2.63 0.40 -18.87
C ASP A 38 1.18 0.78 -19.20
N GLY A 39 0.79 2.04 -18.93
CA GLY A 39 -0.58 2.50 -19.04
C GLY A 39 -1.53 1.65 -18.18
N ALA A 40 -2.57 1.08 -18.80
CA ALA A 40 -3.56 0.23 -18.14
C ALA A 40 -3.20 -1.27 -18.19
N TYR A 41 -1.96 -1.64 -18.52
CA TYR A 41 -1.60 -3.04 -18.78
C TYR A 41 -0.46 -3.53 -17.90
N ILE A 42 -0.57 -4.81 -17.52
CA ILE A 42 0.48 -5.60 -16.87
C ILE A 42 0.89 -6.73 -17.81
N TRP A 43 2.18 -7.02 -17.87
CA TRP A 43 2.71 -8.23 -18.48
C TRP A 43 3.35 -9.07 -17.38
N ASP A 44 2.92 -10.32 -17.28
CA ASP A 44 3.49 -11.26 -16.32
C ASP A 44 4.75 -11.96 -16.86
N SER A 45 5.35 -12.82 -16.04
CA SER A 45 6.57 -13.55 -16.38
C SER A 45 6.37 -14.63 -17.46
N ASP A 46 5.14 -15.09 -17.68
CA ASP A 46 4.77 -15.97 -18.79
C ASP A 46 4.42 -15.16 -20.07
N ASN A 47 4.66 -13.84 -20.04
CA ASN A 47 4.38 -12.86 -21.10
C ASN A 47 2.89 -12.66 -21.43
N ARG A 48 1.98 -13.05 -20.54
CA ARG A 48 0.55 -12.74 -20.69
C ARG A 48 0.32 -11.25 -20.46
N LYS A 49 -0.40 -10.59 -21.37
CA LYS A 49 -0.82 -9.19 -21.26
C LYS A 49 -2.20 -9.14 -20.61
N LEU A 50 -2.30 -8.45 -19.48
CA LEU A 50 -3.52 -8.30 -18.68
C LEU A 50 -3.93 -6.83 -18.66
N ILE A 51 -5.23 -6.56 -18.66
CA ILE A 51 -5.77 -5.23 -18.34
C ILE A 51 -5.80 -5.12 -16.82
N ASP A 52 -5.19 -4.07 -16.26
CA ASP A 52 -5.10 -3.89 -14.81
C ASP A 52 -6.29 -3.09 -14.28
N PHE A 53 -7.21 -3.78 -13.61
CA PHE A 53 -8.29 -3.17 -12.85
C PHE A 53 -7.96 -3.01 -11.36
N CYS A 54 -6.86 -3.61 -10.88
CA CYS A 54 -6.42 -3.47 -9.49
C CYS A 54 -5.77 -2.09 -9.25
N ASN A 55 -5.03 -1.58 -10.23
CA ASN A 55 -4.44 -0.22 -10.23
C ASN A 55 -3.72 0.12 -8.92
N GLY A 56 -2.90 -0.82 -8.43
CA GLY A 56 -2.17 -0.65 -7.17
C GLY A 56 -3.09 -0.46 -5.95
N TYR A 57 -4.25 -1.15 -5.94
CA TYR A 57 -5.30 -0.99 -4.92
C TYR A 57 -5.80 0.46 -4.81
N GLY A 58 -5.83 1.17 -5.95
CA GLY A 58 -6.24 2.58 -6.07
C GLY A 58 -5.08 3.59 -6.05
N ALA A 59 -3.86 3.19 -5.69
CA ALA A 59 -2.72 4.11 -5.66
C ALA A 59 -2.26 4.58 -7.05
N LEU A 60 -2.50 3.78 -8.10
CA LEU A 60 -2.11 4.08 -9.47
C LEU A 60 -3.26 4.67 -10.28
N LEU A 61 -3.85 5.76 -9.78
CA LEU A 61 -4.98 6.45 -10.42
C LEU A 61 -4.71 6.82 -11.90
N LEU A 62 -3.47 7.19 -12.23
CA LEU A 62 -3.06 7.61 -13.58
C LEU A 62 -2.47 6.46 -14.42
N GLY A 63 -2.60 5.22 -13.95
CA GLY A 63 -2.01 4.04 -14.57
C GLY A 63 -0.49 3.92 -14.37
N HIS A 64 0.08 2.88 -14.97
CA HIS A 64 1.49 2.56 -14.88
C HIS A 64 2.33 3.50 -15.74
N ARG A 65 3.53 3.85 -15.25
CA ARG A 65 4.57 4.60 -15.98
C ARG A 65 4.10 5.93 -16.59
N ARG A 66 3.20 6.67 -15.92
CA ARG A 66 2.83 8.03 -16.34
C ARG A 66 4.09 8.89 -16.52
N LYS A 67 4.29 9.44 -17.72
CA LYS A 67 5.55 10.11 -18.14
C LYS A 67 5.97 11.23 -17.19
N GLU A 68 5.01 12.04 -16.75
CA GLU A 68 5.21 13.18 -15.86
C GLU A 68 5.73 12.74 -14.48
N ILE A 69 5.20 11.63 -13.94
CA ILE A 69 5.65 11.05 -12.68
C ILE A 69 7.07 10.49 -12.83
N ILE A 70 7.31 9.70 -13.89
CA ILE A 70 8.64 9.12 -14.16
C ILE A 70 9.68 10.23 -14.30
N ASN A 71 9.38 11.28 -15.08
CA ASN A 71 10.30 12.40 -15.27
C ASN A 71 10.59 13.16 -13.96
N ALA A 72 9.56 13.42 -13.15
CA ALA A 72 9.74 14.10 -11.86
C ALA A 72 10.61 13.27 -10.90
N VAL A 73 10.36 11.96 -10.79
CA VAL A 73 11.15 11.04 -9.96
C VAL A 73 12.58 10.95 -10.49
N SER A 74 12.78 10.73 -11.80
CA SER A 74 14.11 10.65 -12.41
C SER A 74 14.92 11.92 -12.18
N LYS A 75 14.30 13.10 -12.27
CA LYS A 75 14.96 14.37 -11.96
C LYS A 75 15.36 14.44 -10.48
N GLN A 76 14.48 14.03 -9.56
CA GLN A 76 14.79 14.02 -8.13
C GLN A 76 15.95 13.07 -7.80
N LEU A 77 16.04 11.90 -8.45
CA LEU A 77 17.13 10.94 -8.24
C LEU A 77 18.52 11.55 -8.53
N THR A 78 18.63 12.51 -9.44
CA THR A 78 19.91 13.22 -9.70
C THR A 78 20.37 14.10 -8.53
N ARG A 79 19.47 14.43 -7.60
CA ARG A 79 19.71 15.31 -6.44
C ARG A 79 19.88 14.54 -5.14
N GLY A 80 19.60 13.23 -5.11
CA GLY A 80 19.56 12.39 -3.92
C GLY A 80 18.14 11.99 -3.49
N THR A 81 18.06 10.96 -2.63
CA THR A 81 16.80 10.30 -2.22
C THR A 81 16.42 10.53 -0.75
N LEU A 82 17.39 10.79 0.12
CA LEU A 82 17.19 10.98 1.55
C LEU A 82 18.24 11.95 2.08
N TYR A 83 17.80 12.99 2.79
CA TYR A 83 18.68 14.06 3.29
C TYR A 83 18.76 14.13 4.81
N CYS A 84 17.83 13.49 5.53
CA CYS A 84 17.68 13.64 6.99
C CYS A 84 17.54 15.12 7.45
N THR A 85 17.04 15.98 6.56
CA THR A 85 16.80 17.41 6.76
C THR A 85 15.54 17.83 5.99
N PRO A 86 14.89 18.96 6.37
CA PRO A 86 13.69 19.43 5.68
C PRO A 86 13.96 19.82 4.22
N THR A 87 12.97 19.59 3.36
CA THR A 87 13.00 19.97 1.95
C THR A 87 11.82 20.87 1.56
N GLU A 88 12.01 21.67 0.51
CA GLU A 88 10.92 22.48 -0.06
C GLU A 88 9.74 21.61 -0.54
N ALA A 89 10.04 20.44 -1.11
CA ALA A 89 9.05 19.52 -1.67
C ALA A 89 8.05 19.04 -0.60
N GLU A 90 8.50 18.79 0.63
CA GLU A 90 7.61 18.43 1.74
C GLU A 90 6.62 19.55 2.07
N THR A 91 7.07 20.80 2.06
CA THR A 91 6.19 21.97 2.32
C THR A 91 5.20 22.19 1.17
N GLN A 92 5.66 22.03 -0.08
CA GLN A 92 4.78 22.13 -1.25
C GLN A 92 3.68 21.07 -1.23
N LEU A 93 4.03 19.81 -0.93
CA LEU A 93 3.06 18.73 -0.79
C LEU A 93 2.08 18.98 0.36
N ALA A 94 2.57 19.45 1.52
CA ALA A 94 1.72 19.77 2.66
C ALA A 94 0.69 20.87 2.31
N LYS A 95 1.11 21.93 1.63
CA LYS A 95 0.22 23.00 1.16
C LYS A 95 -0.81 22.48 0.16
N LEU A 96 -0.41 21.59 -0.76
CA LEU A 96 -1.33 20.99 -1.72
C LEU A 96 -2.42 20.17 -1.01
N ILE A 97 -2.07 19.37 -0.01
CA ILE A 97 -3.03 18.58 0.77
C ILE A 97 -4.00 19.50 1.51
N VAL A 98 -3.48 20.45 2.30
CA VAL A 98 -4.30 21.41 3.06
C VAL A 98 -5.24 22.20 2.13
N GLY A 99 -4.77 22.61 0.96
CA GLY A 99 -5.58 23.35 -0.02
C GLY A 99 -6.69 22.54 -0.69
N ASN A 100 -6.57 21.20 -0.76
CA ASN A 100 -7.60 20.34 -1.37
C ASN A 100 -8.60 19.77 -0.35
N PHE A 101 -8.28 19.79 0.95
CA PHE A 101 -9.13 19.19 1.98
C PHE A 101 -9.45 20.23 3.07
N PRO A 102 -10.62 20.89 3.01
CA PRO A 102 -10.98 21.97 3.94
C PRO A 102 -10.98 21.59 5.43
N SER A 103 -11.11 20.29 5.76
CA SER A 103 -11.05 19.79 7.13
C SER A 103 -9.63 19.63 7.69
N ILE A 104 -8.59 19.78 6.86
CA ILE A 104 -7.20 19.59 7.25
C ILE A 104 -6.53 20.97 7.41
N GLU A 105 -6.38 21.43 8.66
CA GLU A 105 -5.65 22.67 8.95
C GLU A 105 -4.13 22.48 8.91
N LYS A 106 -3.64 21.31 9.34
CA LYS A 106 -2.22 20.92 9.36
C LYS A 106 -2.09 19.44 9.00
N VAL A 107 -1.00 19.09 8.32
CA VAL A 107 -0.71 17.72 7.90
C VAL A 107 0.70 17.30 8.32
N ARG A 108 0.87 16.00 8.62
CA ARG A 108 2.18 15.37 8.79
C ARG A 108 2.28 14.16 7.86
N LEU A 109 3.32 14.12 7.04
CA LEU A 109 3.56 13.07 6.06
C LEU A 109 4.10 11.80 6.72
N MET A 110 3.71 10.64 6.20
CA MET A 110 4.11 9.30 6.65
C MET A 110 4.38 8.41 5.42
N ASN A 111 4.95 7.22 5.62
CA ASN A 111 5.26 6.31 4.51
C ASN A 111 4.07 5.44 4.12
N THR A 112 3.18 5.12 5.06
CA THR A 112 2.05 4.21 4.82
C THR A 112 0.75 4.70 5.46
N GLY A 113 -0.37 4.19 4.94
CA GLY A 113 -1.69 4.40 5.55
C GLY A 113 -1.79 3.85 6.97
N GLY A 114 -1.12 2.73 7.27
CA GLY A 114 -1.09 2.15 8.62
C GLY A 114 -0.35 3.03 9.64
N GLU A 115 0.73 3.70 9.24
CA GLU A 115 1.39 4.69 10.09
C GLU A 115 0.50 5.92 10.33
N ALA A 116 -0.25 6.34 9.30
CA ALA A 116 -1.17 7.46 9.41
C ALA A 116 -2.30 7.17 10.40
N THR A 117 -2.97 6.02 10.31
CA THR A 117 -4.05 5.63 11.22
C THR A 117 -3.55 5.39 12.64
N MET A 118 -2.40 4.71 12.80
CA MET A 118 -1.74 4.53 14.09
C MET A 118 -1.41 5.88 14.75
N THR A 119 -0.87 6.83 13.99
CA THR A 119 -0.54 8.18 14.49
C THR A 119 -1.81 8.96 14.85
N ALA A 120 -2.84 8.89 14.01
CA ALA A 120 -4.12 9.57 14.26
C ALA A 120 -4.78 9.07 15.55
N ILE A 121 -4.82 7.76 15.77
CA ILE A 121 -5.33 7.16 17.01
C ILE A 121 -4.52 7.65 18.22
N ARG A 122 -3.19 7.65 18.11
CA ARG A 122 -2.31 8.14 19.18
C ARG A 122 -2.56 9.62 19.51
N LEU A 123 -2.71 10.46 18.48
CA LEU A 123 -3.04 11.88 18.63
C LEU A 123 -4.41 12.07 19.30
N ALA A 124 -5.44 11.35 18.86
CA ALA A 124 -6.79 11.45 19.42
C ALA A 124 -6.82 11.05 20.90
N ARG A 125 -6.11 9.99 21.29
CA ARG A 125 -5.94 9.60 22.70
C ARG A 125 -5.20 10.68 23.49
N GLY A 126 -4.11 11.22 22.94
CA GLY A 126 -3.31 12.27 23.57
C GLY A 126 -4.10 13.55 23.83
N PHE A 127 -4.97 13.94 22.88
CA PHE A 127 -5.83 15.11 22.97
C PHE A 127 -7.02 14.90 23.92
N THR A 128 -7.79 13.82 23.72
CA THR A 128 -9.04 13.58 24.47
C THR A 128 -8.86 12.92 25.83
N LYS A 129 -7.66 12.36 26.10
CA LYS A 129 -7.35 11.51 27.26
C LYS A 129 -8.21 10.23 27.37
N LYS A 130 -8.96 9.87 26.33
CA LYS A 130 -9.78 8.66 26.30
C LYS A 130 -8.93 7.46 25.85
N LYS A 131 -9.21 6.28 26.41
CA LYS A 131 -8.45 5.04 26.12
C LYS A 131 -9.00 4.28 24.91
N LYS A 132 -10.32 4.23 24.79
CA LYS A 132 -11.04 3.41 23.79
C LYS A 132 -11.27 4.18 22.49
N ILE A 133 -11.36 3.44 21.39
CA ILE A 133 -11.78 3.91 20.06
C ILE A 133 -13.00 3.11 19.63
N ILE A 134 -13.78 3.65 18.69
CA ILE A 134 -14.86 2.92 18.01
C ILE A 134 -14.37 2.62 16.60
N LYS A 135 -14.51 1.37 16.16
CA LYS A 135 -14.34 0.94 14.76
C LYS A 135 -15.54 0.12 14.33
N PHE A 136 -15.78 0.08 13.03
CA PHE A 136 -16.81 -0.76 12.45
C PHE A 136 -16.20 -2.08 11.96
N GLU A 137 -17.01 -3.14 11.98
CA GLU A 137 -16.64 -4.44 11.42
C GLU A 137 -16.43 -4.33 9.90
N GLY A 138 -15.48 -5.10 9.36
CA GLY A 138 -15.15 -5.07 7.93
C GLY A 138 -14.24 -3.92 7.50
N CYS A 139 -14.18 -2.81 8.25
CA CYS A 139 -13.28 -1.69 7.93
C CYS A 139 -11.80 -2.05 8.20
N TYR A 140 -10.94 -1.81 7.19
CA TYR A 140 -9.50 -1.96 7.30
C TYR A 140 -8.80 -0.61 7.47
N HIS A 141 -7.95 -0.52 8.50
CA HIS A 141 -7.21 0.69 8.85
C HIS A 141 -5.71 0.42 9.03
N GLY A 142 -5.19 -0.62 8.37
CA GLY A 142 -3.82 -1.12 8.55
C GLY A 142 -3.78 -2.41 9.38
N ALA A 143 -2.61 -3.04 9.41
CA ALA A 143 -2.37 -4.28 10.12
C ALA A 143 -1.60 -4.03 11.42
N HIS A 144 -2.16 -3.21 12.31
CA HIS A 144 -1.57 -2.90 13.62
C HIS A 144 -2.57 -3.19 14.74
N ASP A 145 -2.05 -3.50 15.94
CA ASP A 145 -2.80 -4.12 17.05
C ASP A 145 -4.11 -3.41 17.40
N SER A 146 -4.10 -2.07 17.42
CA SER A 146 -5.28 -1.28 17.78
C SER A 146 -6.47 -1.42 16.81
N VAL A 147 -6.26 -1.92 15.59
CA VAL A 147 -7.30 -2.02 14.56
C VAL A 147 -7.45 -3.43 13.96
N LEU A 148 -6.55 -4.37 14.29
CA LEU A 148 -6.57 -5.75 13.81
C LEU A 148 -7.53 -6.65 14.60
N VAL A 149 -8.67 -6.10 15.03
CA VAL A 149 -9.77 -6.83 15.69
C VAL A 149 -10.97 -6.74 14.76
N LYS A 150 -11.46 -7.88 14.25
CA LYS A 150 -12.51 -7.92 13.21
C LYS A 150 -12.20 -7.02 12.00
N ALA A 151 -11.00 -7.13 11.46
CA ALA A 151 -10.56 -6.41 10.26
C ALA A 151 -10.92 -7.22 8.99
N GLY A 152 -11.52 -6.58 7.99
CA GLY A 152 -12.06 -7.28 6.81
C GLY A 152 -11.07 -7.58 5.67
N SER A 153 -9.78 -7.27 5.81
CA SER A 153 -8.84 -7.16 4.68
C SER A 153 -8.42 -8.47 4.00
N GLY A 154 -8.77 -9.63 4.57
CA GLY A 154 -8.46 -10.94 3.98
C GLY A 154 -9.49 -12.02 4.30
N SER A 155 -10.17 -11.91 5.45
CA SER A 155 -11.18 -12.87 5.89
C SER A 155 -12.49 -12.82 5.10
N ALA A 156 -12.76 -11.72 4.39
CA ALA A 156 -13.97 -11.56 3.58
C ALA A 156 -14.00 -12.46 2.34
N HIS A 157 -12.85 -12.93 1.84
CA HIS A 157 -12.80 -13.80 0.67
C HIS A 157 -13.19 -15.27 0.95
N ASN A 158 -13.05 -15.74 2.20
CA ASN A 158 -13.23 -17.16 2.55
C ASN A 158 -14.36 -17.43 3.56
N GLY A 159 -15.14 -16.42 3.96
CA GLY A 159 -16.20 -16.60 4.96
C GLY A 159 -15.70 -17.04 6.34
N ILE A 160 -14.43 -16.78 6.66
CA ILE A 160 -13.80 -17.19 7.92
C ILE A 160 -14.01 -16.09 8.95
N SER A 161 -14.68 -16.44 10.06
CA SER A 161 -14.92 -15.58 11.22
C SER A 161 -13.61 -14.99 11.75
N VAL A 162 -13.59 -13.67 11.94
CA VAL A 162 -12.39 -12.86 12.23
C VAL A 162 -12.02 -12.86 13.72
N SER A 163 -12.18 -14.02 14.37
CA SER A 163 -12.03 -14.18 15.82
C SER A 163 -11.10 -15.34 16.15
N ASP A 164 -9.86 -15.24 15.69
CA ASP A 164 -8.69 -15.69 16.43
C ASP A 164 -7.50 -14.95 15.81
N GLY A 165 -6.80 -14.17 16.63
CA GLY A 165 -5.59 -13.48 16.19
C GLY A 165 -4.61 -14.51 15.66
N GLY A 166 -4.23 -14.35 14.39
CA GLY A 166 -3.09 -15.06 13.81
C GLY A 166 -1.78 -14.57 14.39
#